data_AF-A0A942K2K0-F1
#
_entry.id   AF-A0A942K2K0-F1
#
_cell.length_a   1.000
_cell.length_b   1.000
_cell.length_c   1.000
_cell.angle_alpha   90.00
_cell.angle_beta   90.00
_cell.angle_gamma   90.00
#
_symmetry.space_group_name_H-M   'P 1'
#
loop_
_entity.id
_entity.type
_entity.pdbx_description
1 polymer ?
#
loop_
_entity_poly.entity_id
_entity_poly.type
_entity_poly.pdbx_seq_one_letter_code
_entity_poly.pdbx_strand_id
1 'polypeptide(L)'
;MGTRNALISGFGLNGKDAMCQQAVRLFAELYGAEADNLVLKAFATSGIGVGIAPKIRTAMQSQDFVGKGRFRELLSTIPVRLALNPKTALIGAMHYFQ
;
A
#
# COMPACT_ATOMS: atom_id res chain seq x y z
N MET A 1 25.48 4.67 0.78
CA MET A 1 25.18 4.27 -0.61
C MET A 1 23.77 3.69 -0.62
N GLY A 2 22.80 4.32 -1.29
CA GLY A 2 21.41 3.86 -1.27
C GLY A 2 21.25 2.51 -1.96
N THR A 3 20.37 1.65 -1.45
CA THR A 3 20.07 0.37 -2.10
C THR A 3 19.40 0.59 -3.46
N ARG A 4 19.53 -0.38 -4.38
CA ARG A 4 18.96 -0.29 -5.74
C ARG A 4 17.47 0.09 -5.72
N ASN A 5 16.69 -0.53 -4.83
CA ASN A 5 15.26 -0.26 -4.70
C ASN A 5 14.98 1.18 -4.26
N ALA A 6 15.78 1.71 -3.33
CA ALA A 6 15.62 3.10 -2.87
C ALA A 6 15.91 4.11 -4.00
N LEU A 7 16.90 3.82 -4.86
CA LEU A 7 17.21 4.64 -6.04
C LEU A 7 16.08 4.58 -7.07
N ILE A 8 15.60 3.38 -7.42
CA ILE A 8 14.48 3.20 -8.36
C ILE A 8 13.23 3.91 -7.85
N SER A 9 12.84 3.67 -6.59
CA SER A 9 11.68 4.35 -6.01
C SER A 9 11.89 5.86 -5.95
N GLY A 10 13.10 6.32 -5.61
CA GLY A 10 13.40 7.74 -5.52
C GLY A 10 13.33 8.44 -6.88
N PHE A 11 13.89 7.85 -7.93
CA PHE A 11 13.81 8.41 -9.28
C PHE A 11 12.40 8.32 -9.85
N GLY A 12 11.68 7.24 -9.59
CA GLY A 12 10.30 7.08 -10.02
C GLY A 12 9.36 8.09 -9.37
N LEU A 13 9.41 8.24 -8.04
CA LEU A 13 8.57 9.18 -7.31
C LEU A 13 8.85 10.65 -7.64
N ASN A 14 10.09 10.97 -8.03
CA ASN A 14 10.50 12.33 -8.39
C ASN A 14 10.43 12.62 -9.90
N GLY A 15 9.93 11.68 -10.72
CA GLY A 15 9.81 11.88 -12.16
C GLY A 15 11.13 11.97 -12.91
N LYS A 16 12.24 11.47 -12.34
CA LYS A 16 13.60 11.63 -12.90
C LYS A 16 13.98 10.60 -13.96
N ASP A 17 13.24 9.49 -14.02
CA ASP A 17 13.45 8.42 -14.99
C ASP A 17 12.12 7.74 -15.33
N ALA A 18 11.88 7.49 -16.62
CA ALA A 18 10.60 6.95 -17.11
C ALA A 18 10.39 5.48 -16.72
N MET A 19 11.44 4.67 -16.73
CA MET A 19 11.36 3.26 -16.35
C MET A 19 11.14 3.11 -14.84
N CYS A 20 11.79 3.96 -14.04
CA CYS A 20 11.59 4.01 -12.60
C CYS A 20 10.16 4.46 -12.25
N GLN A 21 9.61 5.43 -12.97
CA GLN A 21 8.20 5.83 -12.83
C GLN A 21 7.25 4.66 -13.11
N GLN A 22 7.47 3.96 -14.22
CA GLN A 22 6.66 2.80 -14.58
C GLN A 22 6.78 1.68 -13.54
N ALA A 23 7.98 1.43 -13.01
CA ALA A 23 8.20 0.45 -11.96
C ALA A 23 7.45 0.79 -10.67
N VAL A 24 7.50 2.06 -10.23
CA VAL A 24 6.77 2.53 -9.04
C VAL A 24 5.25 2.46 -9.25
N ARG A 25 4.76 2.84 -10.44
CA ARG A 25 3.34 2.73 -10.79
C ARG A 25 2.87 1.28 -10.74
N LEU A 26 3.57 0.37 -11.41
CA LEU A 26 3.23 -1.06 -11.43
C LEU A 26 3.25 -1.65 -10.02
N PHE A 27 4.24 -1.28 -9.21
CA PHE A 27 4.29 -1.69 -7.81
C PHE A 27 3.06 -1.23 -7.03
N ALA A 28 2.66 0.04 -7.16
CA ALA A 28 1.49 0.58 -6.47
C ALA A 28 0.18 -0.11 -6.93
N GLU A 29 0.02 -0.38 -8.22
CA GLU A 29 -1.12 -1.12 -8.78
C GLU A 29 -1.23 -2.54 -8.20
N LEU A 30 -0.14 -3.30 -8.23
CA LEU A 30 -0.10 -4.66 -7.68
C LEU A 30 -0.30 -4.68 -6.16
N TYR A 31 0.31 -3.73 -5.46
CA TYR A 31 0.18 -3.59 -4.02
C TYR A 31 -1.26 -3.32 -3.60
N GLY A 32 -1.96 -2.47 -4.36
CA GLY A 32 -3.39 -2.22 -4.24
C GLY A 32 -4.26 -3.45 -4.50
N ALA A 33 -4.01 -4.15 -5.60
CA ALA A 33 -4.75 -5.35 -5.95
C ALA A 33 -4.60 -6.46 -4.90
N GLU A 34 -3.44 -6.55 -4.25
CA GLU A 34 -3.20 -7.47 -3.13
C GLU A 34 -3.87 -7.03 -1.83
N ALA A 35 -3.94 -5.72 -1.58
CA ALA A 35 -4.72 -5.16 -0.49
C ALA A 35 -6.22 -5.54 -0.62
N ASP A 36 -6.82 -5.36 -1.80
CA ASP A 36 -8.19 -5.79 -2.09
C ASP A 36 -8.38 -7.31 -1.91
N ASN A 37 -7.43 -8.11 -2.41
CA ASN A 37 -7.43 -9.56 -2.22
C ASN A 37 -7.43 -9.95 -0.74
N LEU A 38 -6.62 -9.26 0.07
CA LEU A 38 -6.52 -9.54 1.50
C LEU A 38 -7.82 -9.19 2.22
N VAL A 39 -8.44 -8.06 1.88
CA VAL A 39 -9.76 -7.68 2.40
C VAL A 39 -10.79 -8.77 2.12
N LEU A 40 -10.87 -9.26 0.88
CA LEU A 40 -11.84 -10.30 0.51
C LEU A 40 -11.55 -11.64 1.20
N LYS A 41 -10.28 -12.05 1.29
CA LYS A 41 -9.88 -13.31 1.94
C LYS A 41 -10.14 -13.31 3.44
N ALA A 42 -9.85 -12.20 4.11
CA ALA A 42 -10.01 -12.07 5.56
C ALA A 42 -11.40 -11.56 5.97
N PHE A 43 -12.24 -11.18 5.01
CA PHE A 43 -13.49 -10.46 5.23
C PHE A 43 -13.29 -9.24 6.15
N ALA A 44 -12.21 -8.49 5.92
CA ALA A 44 -11.77 -7.39 6.77
C ALA A 44 -12.57 -6.10 6.50
N THR A 45 -13.86 -6.11 6.85
CA THR A 45 -14.81 -5.01 6.60
C THR A 45 -14.46 -3.71 7.34
N SER A 46 -13.73 -3.80 8.45
CA SER A 46 -13.22 -2.63 9.19
C SER A 46 -11.98 -1.98 8.55
N GLY A 47 -11.44 -2.59 7.49
CA GLY A 47 -10.28 -2.11 6.75
C GLY A 47 -9.00 -2.91 7.01
N ILE A 48 -7.94 -2.54 6.29
CA ILE A 48 -6.61 -3.16 6.38
C ILE A 48 -5.51 -2.10 6.54
N GLY A 49 -4.41 -2.49 7.20
CA GLY A 49 -3.22 -1.69 7.39
C GLY A 49 -2.05 -2.16 6.53
N VAL A 50 -1.41 -1.23 5.81
CA VAL A 50 -0.33 -1.51 4.85
C VAL A 50 0.98 -0.81 5.26
N GLY A 51 2.06 -1.59 5.44
CA GLY A 51 3.29 -1.12 6.09
C GLY A 51 4.32 -0.41 5.19
N ILE A 52 4.42 -0.74 3.90
CA ILE A 52 5.38 -0.10 2.98
C ILE A 52 4.80 1.12 2.28
N ALA A 53 3.48 1.20 2.20
CA ALA A 53 2.74 2.25 1.50
C ALA A 53 3.08 3.69 1.93
N PRO A 54 3.43 4.01 3.18
CA PRO A 54 3.86 5.36 3.54
C PRO A 54 5.08 5.87 2.75
N LYS A 55 5.99 4.98 2.33
CA LYS A 55 7.21 5.35 1.58
C LYS A 55 6.93 5.69 0.11
N ILE A 56 5.81 5.23 -0.42
CA ILE A 56 5.38 5.44 -1.82
C ILE A 56 4.00 6.12 -1.86
N ARG A 57 3.68 6.90 -0.83
CA ARG A 57 2.33 7.45 -0.62
C ARG A 57 1.79 8.19 -1.83
N THR A 58 2.61 8.99 -2.49
CA THR A 58 2.20 9.77 -3.68
C THR A 58 1.80 8.86 -4.84
N ALA A 59 2.50 7.74 -5.03
CA ALA A 59 2.13 6.74 -6.03
C ALA A 59 0.88 5.94 -5.63
N MET A 60 0.66 5.73 -4.33
CA MET A 60 -0.54 5.05 -3.83
C MET A 60 -1.81 5.91 -3.97
N GLN A 61 -1.70 7.21 -3.71
CA GLN A 61 -2.84 8.14 -3.80
C GLN A 61 -3.32 8.35 -5.25
N SER A 62 -2.53 8.00 -6.25
CA SER A 62 -2.89 8.12 -7.66
C SER A 62 -3.54 6.86 -8.24
N GLN A 63 -3.69 5.78 -7.45
CA GLN A 63 -4.32 4.53 -7.90
C GLN A 63 -5.75 4.39 -7.37
N ASP A 64 -6.63 3.85 -8.20
CA ASP A 64 -7.96 3.41 -7.80
C ASP A 64 -7.93 1.96 -7.30
N PHE A 65 -7.96 1.77 -5.98
CA PHE A 65 -7.91 0.47 -5.31
C PHE A 65 -9.26 -0.25 -5.25
N VAL A 66 -9.96 -0.38 -6.38
CA VAL A 66 -11.31 -0.99 -6.39
C VAL A 66 -11.44 -2.04 -7.50
N GLY A 67 -10.34 -2.73 -7.77
CA GLY A 67 -10.19 -3.62 -8.92
C GLY A 67 -10.56 -5.07 -8.61
N LYS A 68 -11.86 -5.39 -8.49
CA LYS A 68 -12.33 -6.80 -8.34
C LYS A 68 -13.71 -7.08 -8.95
N GLY A 69 -14.04 -6.46 -10.10
CA GLY A 69 -15.28 -6.73 -10.84
C GLY A 69 -16.53 -6.66 -9.97
N ARG A 70 -17.24 -7.78 -9.78
CA ARG A 70 -18.45 -7.88 -8.94
C ARG A 70 -18.29 -7.44 -7.49
N PHE A 71 -17.07 -7.41 -6.95
CA PHE A 71 -16.81 -6.97 -5.58
C PHE A 71 -16.47 -5.47 -5.48
N ARG A 72 -16.52 -4.73 -6.59
CA ARG A 72 -16.19 -3.30 -6.63
C ARG A 72 -17.04 -2.49 -5.65
N GLU A 73 -18.35 -2.75 -5.61
CA GLU A 73 -19.27 -2.05 -4.72
C GLU A 73 -18.92 -2.29 -3.26
N LEU A 74 -18.73 -3.55 -2.85
CA LEU A 74 -18.30 -3.90 -1.50
C LEU A 74 -16.96 -3.22 -1.12
N LEU A 75 -15.94 -3.35 -1.97
CA LEU A 75 -14.61 -2.82 -1.68
C LEU A 75 -14.60 -1.29 -1.60
N SER A 76 -15.44 -0.61 -2.37
CA SER A 76 -15.57 0.85 -2.30
C SER A 76 -16.03 1.38 -0.92
N THR A 77 -16.67 0.52 -0.13
CA THR A 77 -17.13 0.86 1.23
C THR A 77 -16.08 0.59 2.32
N ILE A 78 -15.03 -0.18 2.01
CA ILE A 78 -14.04 -0.64 2.99
C ILE A 78 -12.82 0.30 2.97
N PRO A 79 -12.47 0.93 4.11
CA PRO A 79 -11.37 1.89 4.13
C PRO A 79 -10.00 1.21 4.06
N VAL A 80 -9.16 1.60 3.10
CA VAL A 80 -7.72 1.26 3.09
C VAL A 80 -6.96 2.32 3.90
N ARG A 81 -6.28 1.91 4.97
CA ARG A 81 -5.59 2.84 5.88
C ARG A 81 -4.08 2.66 5.82
N LEU A 82 -3.35 3.78 5.77
CA LEU A 82 -1.90 3.79 5.86
C LEU A 82 -1.46 3.84 7.33
N ALA A 83 -0.67 2.85 7.76
CA ALA A 83 -0.06 2.87 9.09
C ALA A 83 1.16 3.80 9.08
N LEU A 84 0.95 5.06 9.48
CA LEU A 84 2.01 6.08 9.47
C LEU A 84 2.93 6.04 10.69
N ASN A 85 2.51 5.37 11.78
CA ASN A 85 3.30 5.29 13.01
C ASN A 85 4.38 4.19 12.87
N PRO A 86 5.68 4.52 12.86
CA PRO A 86 6.74 3.52 12.75
C PRO A 86 6.82 2.58 13.96
N LYS A 87 6.19 2.94 15.09
CA LYS A 87 6.14 2.15 16.32
C LYS A 87 4.93 1.21 16.39
N THR A 88 4.08 1.12 15.35
CA THR A 88 2.87 0.28 15.37
C THR A 88 3.17 -1.17 15.78
N ALA A 89 4.23 -1.77 15.26
CA ALA A 89 4.62 -3.15 15.62
C ALA A 89 4.99 -3.26 17.12
N LEU A 90 5.72 -2.29 17.66
CA LEU A 90 6.12 -2.27 19.07
C LEU A 90 4.91 -2.07 20.00
N ILE A 91 4.01 -1.14 19.66
CA ILE A 91 2.77 -0.92 20.42
C ILE A 91 1.90 -2.17 20.42
N GLY A 92 1.77 -2.83 19.27
CA GLY A 92 1.05 -4.11 19.17
C GLY A 92 1.67 -5.20 20.05
N ALA A 93 3.00 -5.30 20.05
CA ALA A 93 3.71 -6.24 20.93
C ALA A 93 3.46 -5.94 22.42
N MET A 94 3.49 -4.67 22.83
CA MET A 94 3.19 -4.27 24.21
C MET A 94 1.79 -4.71 24.65
N HIS A 95 0.77 -4.52 23.81
CA HIS A 95 -0.60 -4.94 24.13
C HIS A 95 -0.80 -6.46 24.11
N TYR A 96 -0.01 -7.21 23.34
CA TYR A 96 -0.10 -8.67 23.31
C TYR A 96 0.45 -9.32 24.58
N PHE A 97 1.47 -8.72 25.22
CA PHE A 97 2.10 -9.22 26.44
C PHE A 97 1.52 -8.62 27.73
N GLN A 98 0.33 -8.02 27.68
CA GLN A 98 -0.44 -7.58 28.86
C GLN A 98 -1.46 -8.65 29.25
#